data_AF-A0A960R5M5-F1
#
_entry.id   AF-A0A960R5M5-F1
#
_cell.length_a   1.000
_cell.length_b   1.000
_cell.length_c   1.000
_cell.angle_alpha   90.00
_cell.angle_beta   90.00
_cell.angle_gamma   90.00
#
_symmetry.space_group_name_H-M   'P 1'
#
loop_
_entity.id
_entity.type
_entity.pdbx_description
1 polymer ?
#
loop_
_entity_poly.entity_id
_entity_poly.type
_entity_poly.pdbx_seq_one_letter_code
_entity_poly.pdbx_strand_id
1 'polypeptide(L)'
;QGRITTGSTEDKERVEKTLEDSAYRLARAVVLYATDQENRTLANQYDLAISGWRRMRGETLIQRAGALASDAAGIAAGPDAALAAQYGIGAASATALETAIANYEASIAKPTDAIADRSAITATLPAKTREAGAKFAELEDLLPQFGGTPEGDLFLASYEAASQIIDAGHGPADDEEEDAEPDPAPEA
;
A
#
# COMPACT_ATOMS: atom_id res chain seq x y z
N GLN A 1 4.23 14.17 7.04
CA GLN A 1 4.37 12.71 6.84
C GLN A 1 3.65 12.25 5.56
N GLY A 2 4.15 12.62 4.37
CA GLY A 2 3.47 12.36 3.08
C GLY A 2 4.19 11.37 2.13
N ARG A 3 5.13 10.57 2.65
CA ARG A 3 6.17 9.93 1.80
C ARG A 3 5.92 8.47 1.41
N ILE A 4 4.86 7.82 1.92
CA ILE A 4 4.65 6.38 1.73
C ILE A 4 3.77 6.08 0.49
N THR A 5 2.89 6.99 0.08
CA THR A 5 1.97 6.77 -1.05
C THR A 5 2.67 6.87 -2.41
N THR A 6 3.63 7.77 -2.56
CA THR A 6 4.40 7.95 -3.80
C THR A 6 5.20 6.70 -4.15
N GLY A 7 5.90 6.10 -3.18
CA GLY A 7 6.68 4.87 -3.42
C GLY A 7 5.81 3.66 -3.79
N SER A 8 4.65 3.50 -3.14
CA SER A 8 3.72 2.40 -3.49
C SER A 8 3.11 2.56 -4.87
N THR A 9 2.90 3.80 -5.33
CA THR A 9 2.33 4.09 -6.65
C THR A 9 3.36 3.85 -7.75
N GLU A 10 4.57 4.36 -7.56
CA GLU A 10 5.71 4.15 -8.48
C GLU A 10 6.07 2.66 -8.60
N ASP A 11 6.02 1.93 -7.48
CA ASP A 11 6.20 0.47 -7.48
C ASP A 11 5.11 -0.25 -8.27
N LYS A 12 3.85 0.16 -8.11
CA LYS A 12 2.73 -0.43 -8.86
C LYS A 12 2.89 -0.19 -10.35
N GLU A 13 3.15 1.06 -10.77
CA GLU A 13 3.33 1.42 -12.18
C GLU A 13 4.50 0.65 -12.82
N ARG A 14 5.60 0.50 -12.08
CA ARG A 14 6.76 -0.29 -12.52
C ARG A 14 6.42 -1.76 -12.73
N VAL A 15 5.67 -2.36 -11.79
CA VAL A 15 5.25 -3.77 -11.87
C VAL A 15 4.23 -3.97 -13.00
N GLU A 16 3.28 -3.05 -13.14
CA GLU A 16 2.30 -3.06 -14.24
C GLU A 16 2.98 -3.04 -15.60
N LYS A 17 3.92 -2.11 -15.80
CA LYS A 17 4.71 -2.04 -17.04
C LYS A 17 5.52 -3.30 -17.30
N THR A 18 6.06 -3.92 -16.24
CA THR A 18 6.79 -5.19 -16.36
C THR A 18 5.86 -6.30 -16.84
N LEU A 19 4.64 -6.39 -16.31
CA LEU A 19 3.61 -7.32 -16.77
C LEU A 19 3.20 -7.05 -18.22
N GLU A 20 2.90 -5.81 -18.58
CA GLU A 20 2.54 -5.40 -19.96
C GLU A 20 3.62 -5.78 -20.97
N ASP A 21 4.89 -5.44 -20.69
CA ASP A 21 6.01 -5.71 -21.59
C ASP A 21 6.29 -7.23 -21.70
N SER A 22 6.11 -7.98 -20.61
CA SER A 22 6.29 -9.45 -20.59
C SER A 22 5.17 -10.16 -21.35
N ALA A 23 3.91 -9.76 -21.12
CA ALA A 23 2.75 -10.28 -21.83
C ALA A 23 2.85 -9.99 -23.33
N TYR A 24 3.24 -8.77 -23.72
CA TYR A 24 3.42 -8.42 -25.12
C TYR A 24 4.48 -9.30 -25.81
N ARG A 25 5.64 -9.51 -25.19
CA ARG A 25 6.71 -10.35 -25.77
C ARG A 25 6.25 -11.79 -25.98
N LEU A 26 5.62 -12.40 -24.97
CA LEU A 26 5.12 -13.78 -25.09
C LEU A 26 3.95 -13.86 -26.09
N ALA A 27 3.06 -12.87 -26.12
CA ALA A 27 1.98 -12.80 -27.10
C ALA A 27 2.50 -12.77 -28.54
N ARG A 28 3.53 -11.97 -28.83
CA ARG A 28 4.14 -11.97 -30.18
C ARG A 28 4.72 -13.33 -30.57
N ALA A 29 5.35 -14.04 -29.63
CA ALA A 29 5.84 -15.39 -29.87
C ALA A 29 4.69 -16.37 -30.17
N VAL A 30 3.63 -16.35 -29.35
CA VAL A 30 2.44 -17.19 -29.53
C VAL A 30 1.75 -16.90 -30.86
N VAL A 31 1.64 -15.63 -31.27
CA VAL A 31 1.05 -15.25 -32.57
C VAL A 31 1.85 -15.78 -33.74
N LEU A 32 3.18 -15.70 -33.70
CA LEU A 32 4.05 -16.23 -34.76
C LEU A 32 3.93 -17.75 -34.86
N TYR A 33 4.04 -18.45 -33.72
CA TYR A 33 3.83 -19.90 -33.66
C TYR A 33 2.44 -20.30 -34.19
N ALA A 34 1.38 -19.62 -33.74
CA ALA A 34 0.02 -19.91 -34.16
C ALA A 34 -0.21 -19.64 -35.66
N THR A 35 0.46 -18.64 -36.23
CA THR A 35 0.41 -18.34 -37.67
C THR A 35 1.04 -19.47 -38.48
N ASP A 36 2.20 -19.98 -38.04
CA ASP A 36 2.91 -21.07 -38.73
C ASP A 36 2.18 -22.42 -38.57
N GLN A 37 1.39 -22.59 -37.50
CA GLN A 37 0.48 -23.73 -37.31
C GLN A 37 -0.90 -23.54 -37.98
N GLU A 38 -1.10 -22.48 -38.76
CA GLU A 38 -2.38 -22.10 -39.37
C GLU A 38 -3.55 -21.91 -38.37
N ASN A 39 -3.25 -21.80 -37.07
CA ASN A 39 -4.23 -21.56 -36.01
C ASN A 39 -4.57 -20.06 -35.89
N ARG A 40 -5.38 -19.58 -36.84
CA ARG A 40 -5.79 -18.17 -36.90
C ARG A 40 -6.60 -17.70 -35.69
N THR A 41 -7.32 -18.61 -35.03
CA THR A 41 -8.09 -18.26 -33.83
C THR A 41 -7.17 -17.82 -32.71
N LEU A 42 -6.13 -18.62 -32.42
CA LEU A 42 -5.16 -18.31 -31.37
C LEU A 42 -4.30 -17.09 -31.74
N ALA A 43 -3.91 -16.97 -33.01
CA ALA A 43 -3.17 -15.80 -33.49
C ALA A 43 -3.98 -14.50 -33.28
N ASN A 44 -5.23 -14.46 -33.75
CA ASN A 44 -6.08 -13.27 -33.61
C ASN A 44 -6.41 -12.94 -32.15
N GLN A 45 -6.43 -13.94 -31.26
CA GLN A 45 -6.64 -13.71 -29.84
C GLN A 45 -5.52 -12.88 -29.22
N TYR A 46 -4.25 -13.10 -29.59
CA TYR A 46 -3.12 -12.41 -28.95
C TYR A 46 -2.45 -11.36 -29.82
N ASP A 47 -2.91 -11.15 -31.06
CA ASP A 47 -2.41 -10.14 -31.99
C ASP A 47 -2.87 -8.72 -31.60
N LEU A 48 -2.27 -8.22 -30.52
CA LEU A 48 -2.49 -6.90 -29.99
C LEU A 48 -1.19 -6.11 -30.05
N ALA A 49 -1.29 -4.83 -30.44
CA ALA A 49 -0.19 -3.89 -30.26
C ALA A 49 0.12 -3.70 -28.77
N ILE A 50 1.33 -3.27 -28.44
CA ILE A 50 1.72 -2.97 -27.06
C ILE A 50 0.80 -1.92 -26.40
N SER A 51 0.26 -0.98 -27.19
CA SER A 51 -0.74 -0.01 -26.73
C SER A 51 -2.09 -0.64 -26.40
N GLY A 52 -2.41 -1.81 -26.94
CA GLY A 52 -3.57 -2.60 -26.57
C GLY A 52 -3.41 -3.19 -25.17
N TRP A 53 -2.25 -3.79 -24.89
CA TRP A 53 -1.89 -4.29 -23.56
C TRP A 53 -1.87 -3.17 -22.51
N ARG A 54 -1.27 -2.02 -22.83
CA ARG A 54 -1.18 -0.84 -21.96
C ARG A 54 -2.51 -0.15 -21.65
N ARG A 55 -3.55 -0.43 -22.45
CA ARG A 55 -4.89 0.08 -22.20
C ARG A 55 -5.69 -0.80 -21.24
N MET A 56 -5.29 -2.07 -21.09
CA MET A 56 -5.88 -2.95 -20.09
C MET A 56 -5.35 -2.54 -18.72
N ARG A 57 -6.21 -2.54 -17.71
CA ARG A 57 -5.86 -2.16 -16.34
C ARG A 57 -6.42 -3.18 -15.36
N GLY A 58 -5.74 -3.33 -14.22
CA GLY A 58 -6.19 -4.16 -13.10
C GLY A 58 -6.60 -5.57 -13.53
N GLU A 59 -7.82 -5.96 -13.16
CA GLU A 59 -8.36 -7.30 -13.38
C GLU A 59 -8.37 -7.73 -14.86
N THR A 60 -8.63 -6.80 -15.79
CA THR A 60 -8.67 -7.17 -17.22
C THR A 60 -7.29 -7.57 -17.73
N LEU A 61 -6.23 -6.88 -17.27
CA LEU A 61 -4.85 -7.21 -17.62
C LEU A 61 -4.44 -8.56 -17.02
N ILE A 62 -4.80 -8.80 -15.75
CA ILE A 62 -4.55 -10.06 -15.03
C ILE A 62 -5.19 -11.23 -15.78
N GLN A 63 -6.49 -11.16 -16.07
CA GLN A 63 -7.21 -12.23 -16.75
C GLN A 63 -6.64 -12.50 -18.15
N ARG A 64 -6.32 -11.44 -18.91
CA ARG A 64 -5.78 -11.59 -20.26
C ARG A 64 -4.37 -12.19 -20.27
N ALA A 65 -3.51 -11.75 -19.36
CA ALA A 65 -2.17 -12.30 -19.21
C ALA A 65 -2.23 -13.75 -18.69
N GLY A 66 -3.16 -14.06 -17.79
CA GLY A 66 -3.36 -15.42 -17.27
C GLY A 66 -3.83 -16.39 -18.35
N ALA A 67 -4.76 -15.98 -19.22
CA ALA A 67 -5.16 -16.77 -20.39
C ALA A 67 -3.96 -17.04 -21.31
N LEU A 68 -3.14 -16.03 -21.58
CA LEU A 68 -1.92 -16.18 -22.39
C LEU A 68 -0.91 -17.14 -21.75
N ALA A 69 -0.70 -17.06 -20.43
CA ALA A 69 0.20 -17.96 -19.72
C ALA A 69 -0.30 -19.42 -19.78
N SER A 70 -1.60 -19.63 -19.58
CA SER A 70 -2.24 -20.95 -19.69
C SER A 70 -2.11 -21.54 -21.09
N ASP A 71 -2.38 -20.75 -22.13
CA ASP A 71 -2.25 -21.21 -23.52
C ASP A 71 -0.79 -21.53 -23.86
N ALA A 72 0.14 -20.67 -23.44
CA ALA A 72 1.58 -20.91 -23.64
C ALA A 72 2.07 -22.17 -22.91
N ALA A 73 1.58 -22.42 -21.69
CA ALA A 73 1.88 -23.64 -20.95
C ALA A 73 1.30 -24.89 -21.64
N GLY A 74 0.06 -24.80 -22.14
CA GLY A 74 -0.58 -25.86 -22.91
C GLY A 74 0.20 -26.23 -24.18
N ILE A 75 0.67 -25.21 -24.92
CA ILE A 75 1.55 -25.40 -26.09
C ILE A 75 2.86 -26.07 -25.67
N ALA A 76 3.49 -25.58 -24.60
CA ALA A 76 4.78 -26.09 -24.11
C ALA A 76 4.74 -27.53 -23.59
N ALA A 77 3.55 -28.03 -23.21
CA ALA A 77 3.32 -29.41 -22.81
C ALA A 77 2.77 -30.29 -23.95
N GLY A 78 2.44 -29.69 -25.09
CA GLY A 78 1.79 -30.36 -26.22
C GLY A 78 2.75 -31.13 -27.14
N PRO A 79 2.22 -31.77 -28.20
CA PRO A 79 3.00 -32.55 -29.15
C PRO A 79 4.04 -31.71 -29.90
N ASP A 80 3.78 -30.42 -30.09
CA ASP A 80 4.66 -29.49 -30.83
C ASP A 80 5.58 -28.67 -29.92
N ALA A 81 5.78 -29.09 -28.67
CA ALA A 81 6.59 -28.37 -27.68
C ALA A 81 8.00 -28.03 -28.18
N ALA A 82 8.64 -28.94 -28.93
CA ALA A 82 9.97 -28.71 -29.49
C ALA A 82 9.99 -27.60 -30.57
N LEU A 83 8.91 -27.45 -31.33
CA LEU A 83 8.76 -26.37 -32.29
C LEU A 83 8.44 -25.06 -31.57
N ALA A 84 7.51 -25.09 -30.62
CA ALA A 84 7.15 -23.92 -29.81
C ALA A 84 8.36 -23.30 -29.07
N ALA A 85 9.27 -24.14 -28.58
CA ALA A 85 10.51 -23.71 -27.95
C ALA A 85 11.40 -22.85 -28.88
N GLN A 86 11.34 -23.04 -30.20
CA GLN A 86 12.09 -22.24 -31.18
C GLN A 86 11.58 -20.79 -31.25
N TYR A 87 10.32 -20.56 -30.90
CA TYR A 87 9.71 -19.22 -30.80
C TYR A 87 9.90 -18.61 -29.39
N GLY A 88 10.55 -19.32 -28.47
CA GLY A 88 10.69 -18.91 -27.08
C GLY A 88 9.48 -19.21 -26.21
N ILE A 89 8.54 -20.05 -26.69
CA ILE A 89 7.39 -20.53 -25.92
C ILE A 89 7.81 -21.80 -25.18
N GLY A 90 7.87 -21.73 -23.86
CA GLY A 90 8.20 -22.87 -23.00
C GLY A 90 7.70 -22.67 -21.58
N ALA A 91 7.80 -23.72 -20.77
CA ALA A 91 7.37 -23.68 -19.37
C ALA A 91 7.97 -22.49 -18.60
N ALA A 92 9.27 -22.21 -18.80
CA ALA A 92 9.93 -21.06 -18.18
C ALA A 92 9.32 -19.71 -18.57
N SER A 93 8.92 -19.53 -19.83
CA SER A 93 8.28 -18.29 -20.30
C SER A 93 6.88 -18.10 -19.74
N ALA A 94 6.11 -19.19 -19.60
CA ALA A 94 4.79 -19.17 -18.98
C ALA A 94 4.91 -18.85 -17.48
N THR A 95 5.79 -19.55 -16.75
CA THR A 95 6.06 -19.28 -15.33
C THR A 95 6.58 -17.87 -15.08
N ALA A 96 7.40 -17.33 -15.98
CA ALA A 96 7.85 -15.94 -15.88
C ALA A 96 6.68 -14.95 -16.00
N LEU A 97 5.72 -15.20 -16.91
CA LEU A 97 4.52 -14.39 -17.02
C LEU A 97 3.60 -14.54 -15.79
N GLU A 98 3.40 -15.75 -15.28
CA GLU A 98 2.66 -16.00 -14.02
C GLU A 98 3.27 -15.25 -12.83
N THR A 99 4.61 -15.25 -12.74
CA THR A 99 5.33 -14.49 -11.72
C THR A 99 5.08 -12.99 -11.86
N ALA A 100 5.05 -12.46 -13.09
CA ALA A 100 4.73 -11.06 -13.33
C ALA A 100 3.27 -10.70 -12.96
N ILE A 101 2.33 -11.62 -13.21
CA ILE A 101 0.91 -11.47 -12.80
C ILE A 101 0.80 -11.42 -11.28
N ALA A 102 1.37 -12.39 -10.57
CA ALA A 102 1.34 -12.45 -9.12
C ALA A 102 1.98 -11.21 -8.45
N ASN A 103 3.08 -10.70 -9.03
CA ASN A 103 3.69 -9.47 -8.56
C ASN A 103 2.76 -8.25 -8.72
N TYR A 104 2.03 -8.17 -9.85
CA TYR A 104 1.08 -7.08 -10.08
C TYR A 104 -0.12 -7.17 -9.14
N GLU A 105 -0.70 -8.36 -8.95
CA GLU A 105 -1.77 -8.62 -7.98
C GLU A 105 -1.36 -8.19 -6.57
N ALA A 106 -0.17 -8.62 -6.12
CA ALA A 106 0.37 -8.20 -4.82
C ALA A 106 0.53 -6.68 -4.73
N SER A 107 0.97 -6.01 -5.80
CA SER A 107 1.11 -4.55 -5.82
C SER A 107 -0.23 -3.80 -5.69
N ILE A 108 -1.33 -4.41 -6.13
CA ILE A 108 -2.69 -3.83 -6.00
C ILE A 108 -3.15 -3.91 -4.54
N ALA A 109 -2.81 -4.97 -3.81
CA ALA A 109 -3.22 -5.18 -2.42
C ALA A 109 -2.44 -4.32 -1.39
N LYS A 110 -1.17 -4.01 -1.67
CA LYS A 110 -0.25 -3.27 -0.78
C LYS A 110 -0.83 -2.04 -0.06
N PRO A 111 -1.60 -1.14 -0.71
CA PRO A 111 -2.11 0.05 -0.03
C PRO A 111 -3.09 -0.31 1.10
N THR A 112 -3.97 -1.28 0.85
CA THR A 112 -4.96 -1.74 1.83
C THR A 112 -4.27 -2.42 3.00
N ASP A 113 -3.28 -3.27 2.72
CA ASP A 113 -2.49 -3.94 3.76
C ASP A 113 -1.75 -2.92 4.63
N ALA A 114 -1.12 -1.91 4.02
CA ALA A 114 -0.43 -0.85 4.75
C ALA A 114 -1.36 -0.02 5.64
N ILE A 115 -2.64 0.15 5.25
CA ILE A 115 -3.65 0.82 6.07
C ILE A 115 -4.05 -0.09 7.24
N ALA A 116 -4.31 -1.36 6.98
CA ALA A 116 -4.66 -2.34 7.99
C ALA A 116 -3.55 -2.47 9.06
N ASP A 117 -2.29 -2.55 8.63
CA ASP A 117 -1.12 -2.62 9.52
C ASP A 117 -1.01 -1.39 10.42
N ARG A 118 -1.16 -0.19 9.84
CA ARG A 118 -1.15 1.07 10.63
C ARG A 118 -2.30 1.11 11.62
N SER A 119 -3.48 0.68 11.21
CA SER A 119 -4.65 0.60 12.08
C SER A 119 -4.42 -0.37 13.23
N ALA A 120 -3.81 -1.53 12.96
CA ALA A 120 -3.48 -2.51 13.98
C ALA A 120 -2.45 -1.95 14.98
N ILE A 121 -1.38 -1.32 14.49
CA ILE A 121 -0.36 -0.68 15.35
C ILE A 121 -1.00 0.40 16.23
N THR A 122 -1.78 1.30 15.64
CA THR A 122 -2.43 2.39 16.39
C THR A 122 -3.45 1.88 17.40
N ALA A 123 -4.19 0.80 17.08
CA ALA A 123 -5.10 0.16 18.03
C ALA A 123 -4.38 -0.41 19.27
N THR A 124 -3.09 -0.73 19.19
CA THR A 124 -2.31 -1.20 20.35
C THR A 124 -1.80 -0.08 21.25
N LEU A 125 -1.78 1.18 20.78
CA LEU A 125 -1.24 2.31 21.54
C LEU A 125 -1.93 2.53 22.89
N PRO A 126 -3.27 2.55 23.00
CA PRO A 126 -3.94 2.80 24.27
C PRO A 126 -3.58 1.78 25.35
N ALA A 127 -3.41 0.50 24.97
CA ALA A 127 -3.01 -0.55 25.90
C ALA A 127 -1.57 -0.33 26.40
N LYS A 128 -0.65 0.01 25.50
CA LYS A 128 0.75 0.32 25.84
C LYS A 128 0.87 1.57 26.69
N THR A 129 0.10 2.62 26.40
CA THR A 129 0.06 3.84 27.21
C THR A 129 -0.49 3.56 28.60
N ARG A 130 -1.52 2.71 28.72
CA ARG A 130 -2.04 2.27 30.04
C ARG A 130 -1.01 1.47 30.82
N GLU A 131 -0.30 0.56 30.16
CA GLU A 131 0.78 -0.21 30.78
C GLU A 131 1.91 0.69 31.29
N ALA A 132 2.32 1.68 30.48
CA ALA A 132 3.30 2.68 30.90
C ALA A 132 2.79 3.51 32.09
N GLY A 133 1.54 3.99 32.04
CA GLY A 133 0.92 4.74 33.13
C GLY A 133 0.86 3.94 34.44
N ALA A 134 0.55 2.64 34.37
CA ALA A 134 0.57 1.76 35.54
C ALA A 134 1.98 1.64 36.14
N LYS A 135 3.03 1.59 35.30
CA LYS A 135 4.42 1.57 35.78
C LYS A 135 4.84 2.87 36.45
N PHE A 136 4.37 4.01 35.97
CA PHE A 136 4.59 5.29 36.65
C PHE A 136 3.85 5.34 38.00
N ALA A 137 2.60 4.88 38.07
CA ALA A 137 1.87 4.78 39.34
C ALA A 137 2.57 3.87 40.36
N GLU A 138 3.08 2.71 39.93
CA GLU A 138 3.88 1.83 40.81
C GLU A 138 5.13 2.53 41.37
N LEU A 139 5.78 3.40 40.59
CA LEU A 139 6.93 4.18 41.06
C LEU A 139 6.51 5.28 42.04
N GLU A 140 5.39 5.94 41.77
CA GLU A 140 4.82 6.97 42.64
C GLU A 140 4.44 6.40 44.02
N ASP A 141 3.89 5.18 44.07
CA ASP A 141 3.58 4.47 45.32
C ASP A 141 4.83 4.21 46.19
N LEU A 142 6.03 4.17 45.58
CA LEU A 142 7.30 3.96 46.30
C LEU A 142 7.92 5.28 46.80
N LEU A 143 7.48 6.44 46.30
CA LEU A 143 8.05 7.75 46.68
C LEU A 143 8.06 8.01 48.19
N PRO A 144 7.01 7.67 48.98
CA PRO A 144 7.01 7.95 50.41
C PRO A 144 8.18 7.35 51.20
N GLN A 145 8.87 6.34 50.65
CA GLN A 145 10.04 5.72 51.29
C GLN A 145 11.26 6.64 51.36
N PHE A 146 11.30 7.69 50.52
CA PHE A 146 12.38 8.67 50.54
C PHE A 146 12.16 9.78 51.58
N GLY A 147 10.99 9.86 52.22
CA GLY A 147 10.68 10.89 53.21
C GLY A 147 11.25 10.62 54.61
N GLY A 148 11.20 11.63 55.49
CA GLY A 148 11.60 11.51 56.89
C GLY A 148 13.04 11.94 57.19
N THR A 149 13.75 12.49 56.20
CA THR A 149 15.01 13.23 56.36
C THR A 149 14.92 14.57 55.63
N PRO A 150 15.67 15.61 56.05
CA PRO A 150 15.68 16.90 55.37
C PRO A 150 16.01 16.81 53.87
N GLU A 151 16.93 15.93 53.49
CA GLU A 151 17.32 15.69 52.10
C GLU A 151 16.24 14.94 51.31
N GLY A 152 15.55 14.01 51.96
CA GLY A 152 14.47 13.21 51.39
C GLY A 152 13.20 14.00 51.11
N ASP A 153 12.81 14.87 52.06
CA ASP A 153 11.65 15.73 51.93
C ASP A 153 11.86 16.79 50.81
N LEU A 154 13.10 17.27 50.65
CA LEU A 154 13.48 18.17 49.56
C LEU A 154 13.43 17.48 48.19
N PHE A 155 13.79 16.19 48.11
CA PHE A 155 13.64 15.39 46.90
C PHE A 155 12.17 15.22 46.50
N LEU A 156 11.29 14.88 47.45
CA LEU A 156 9.86 14.72 47.18
C LEU A 156 9.20 16.00 46.67
N ALA A 157 9.49 17.14 47.30
CA ALA A 157 8.99 18.44 46.86
C ALA A 157 9.48 18.80 45.44
N SER A 158 10.73 18.48 45.12
CA SER A 158 11.30 18.71 43.79
C SER A 158 10.69 17.79 42.72
N TYR A 159 10.41 16.54 43.09
CA TYR A 159 9.76 15.57 42.21
C TYR A 159 8.30 15.98 41.90
N GLU A 160 7.52 16.36 42.91
CA GLU A 160 6.15 16.83 42.74
C GLU A 160 6.09 18.05 41.82
N ALA A 161 6.95 19.04 42.04
CA ALA A 161 7.06 20.22 41.19
C ALA A 161 7.43 19.89 39.73
N ALA A 162 8.23 18.85 39.50
CA ALA A 162 8.60 18.39 38.15
C ALA A 162 7.53 17.53 37.48
N SER A 163 6.65 16.88 38.25
CA SER A 163 5.59 15.98 37.75
C SER A 163 4.37 16.71 37.17
N GLN A 164 4.17 17.99 37.50
CA GLN A 164 3.11 18.82 36.92
C GLN A 164 3.55 19.37 35.56
N ILE A 165 3.09 18.72 34.47
CA ILE A 165 3.17 19.31 33.13
C ILE A 165 2.00 20.31 32.99
N ILE A 166 2.31 21.61 33.03
CA ILE A 166 1.34 22.66 32.69
C ILE A 166 1.27 22.76 31.17
N ASP A 167 0.20 22.26 30.57
CA ASP A 167 -0.14 22.56 29.18
C ASP A 167 -0.65 24.01 29.09
N ALA A 168 0.23 24.94 28.70
CA ALA A 168 -0.11 26.35 28.48
C ALA A 168 -0.79 26.57 27.11
N GLY A 169 -1.77 25.73 26.77
CA GLY A 169 -2.45 25.74 25.48
C GLY A 169 -3.07 27.11 25.15
N HIS A 170 -2.59 27.73 24.08
CA HIS A 170 -3.37 28.71 23.32
C HIS A 170 -4.32 27.92 22.42
N GLY A 171 -5.62 27.91 22.76
CA GLY A 171 -6.67 27.51 21.82
C GLY A 171 -6.81 28.53 20.69
N PRO A 172 -7.37 28.14 19.53
CA PRO A 172 -7.69 29.11 18.48
C PRO A 172 -8.74 30.08 19.03
N ALA A 173 -8.49 31.38 18.91
CA ALA A 173 -9.48 32.39 19.21
C ALA A 173 -10.66 32.20 18.25
N ASP A 174 -11.85 31.96 18.80
CA ASP A 174 -13.10 32.16 18.09
C ASP A 174 -13.25 33.67 17.88
N ASP A 175 -12.74 34.18 16.76
CA ASP A 175 -13.16 35.47 16.24
C ASP A 175 -14.56 35.26 15.65
N GLU A 176 -15.57 35.25 16.52
CA GLU A 176 -16.96 35.44 16.12
C GLU A 176 -17.06 36.84 15.49
N GLU A 177 -17.32 36.84 14.19
CA GLU A 177 -17.71 38.00 13.40
C GLU A 177 -18.96 38.63 14.04
N GLU A 178 -18.78 39.73 14.77
CA GLU A 178 -19.87 40.61 15.19
C GLU A 178 -20.26 41.45 13.96
N ASP A 179 -21.10 40.88 13.10
CA ASP A 179 -21.86 41.58 12.06
C ASP A 179 -22.72 42.66 12.73
N ALA A 180 -22.17 43.88 12.81
CA ALA A 180 -22.90 45.06 13.25
C ALA A 180 -23.84 45.53 12.13
N GLU A 181 -25.09 45.10 12.18
CA GLU A 181 -26.19 45.63 11.37
C GLU A 181 -26.49 47.09 11.80
N PRO A 182 -26.58 48.07 10.87
CA PRO A 182 -26.76 49.48 11.22
C PRO A 182 -28.20 49.81 11.64
N ASP A 183 -28.33 50.48 12.79
CA ASP A 183 -29.57 50.95 13.42
C ASP A 183 -30.37 51.91 12.50
N PRO A 184 -31.70 51.77 12.33
CA PRO A 184 -32.49 52.67 11.50
C PRO A 184 -32.73 54.02 12.20
N ALA A 185 -32.47 55.11 11.48
CA ALA A 185 -32.69 56.48 11.94
C ALA A 185 -34.17 56.78 12.26
N PRO A 186 -34.49 57.54 13.32
CA PRO A 186 -35.83 58.05 13.53
C PRO A 186 -36.07 59.33 12.71
N GLU A 187 -37.09 59.29 11.85
CA GLU A 187 -37.76 60.49 11.29
C GLU A 187 -38.64 61.15 12.35
N ALA A 188 -38.46 62.46 12.58
CA ALA A 188 -39.51 63.49 12.73
C ALA A 188 -38.89 64.86 13.04
#